data_AF-A0A955A9B8-F1
#
_entry.id   AF-A0A955A9B8-F1
#
_cell.length_a   1.000
_cell.length_b   1.000
_cell.length_c   1.000
_cell.angle_alpha   90.00
_cell.angle_beta   90.00
_cell.angle_gamma   90.00
#
_symmetry.space_group_name_H-M   'P 1'
#
loop_
_entity.id
_entity.type
_entity.pdbx_description
1 polymer ?
#
loop_
_entity_poly.entity_id
_entity_poly.type
_entity_poly.pdbx_seq_one_letter_code
_entity_poly.pdbx_strand_id
1 'polypeptide(L)' 'STSGLVEVSLGRDDGMREGFTLEAHRDGQYLGRLKVKTVADNKSVAEIMTGYQKGYIRAGDRVDSKLF' A
#
# COMPACT_ATOMS: atom_id res chain seq x y z
N SER A 1 14.16 12.33 -2.07
CA SER A 1 12.68 12.40 -2.14
C SER A 1 12.15 11.71 -0.90
N THR A 2 11.51 12.44 0.01
CA THR A 2 11.04 11.90 1.30
C THR A 2 9.83 11.01 1.05
N SER A 3 10.06 9.72 0.77
CA SER A 3 8.99 8.75 0.58
C SER A 3 8.34 8.43 1.91
N GLY A 4 7.02 8.66 1.99
CA GLY A 4 6.25 8.25 3.17
C GLY A 4 6.16 6.73 3.24
N LEU A 5 6.34 6.17 4.43
CA LEU A 5 6.05 4.77 4.72
C LEU A 5 4.67 4.67 5.38
N VAL A 6 3.92 3.63 5.03
CA VAL A 6 2.63 3.30 5.65
C VAL A 6 2.63 1.85 6.09
N GLU A 7 1.93 1.58 7.19
CA GLU A 7 1.58 0.22 7.58
C GLU A 7 0.29 -0.18 6.87
N VAL A 8 0.28 -1.39 6.32
CA VAL A 8 -0.87 -2.00 5.67
C VAL A 8 -1.28 -3.22 6.52
N SER A 9 -2.55 -3.29 6.88
CA SER A 9 -3.14 -4.37 7.69
C SER A 9 -3.36 -5.68 6.91
N LEU A 10 -2.51 -5.94 5.92
CA LEU A 10 -2.42 -7.18 5.16
C LEU A 10 -1.00 -7.70 5.23
N GLY A 11 -0.85 -8.96 5.61
CA GLY A 11 0.43 -9.63 5.82
C GLY A 11 0.60 -10.89 4.99
N ARG A 12 1.58 -11.70 5.38
CA ARG A 12 1.91 -12.98 4.74
C ARG A 12 0.72 -13.92 4.68
N ASP A 13 -0.11 -13.91 5.73
CA ASP A 13 -1.31 -14.73 5.86
C ASP A 13 -2.38 -14.35 4.84
N ASP A 14 -2.41 -13.08 4.42
CA ASP A 14 -3.27 -12.54 3.37
C ASP A 14 -2.67 -12.67 1.96
N GLY A 15 -1.52 -13.35 1.83
CA GLY A 15 -0.85 -13.54 0.55
C GLY A 15 0.11 -12.41 0.14
N MET A 16 0.36 -11.43 1.01
CA MET A 16 1.28 -10.33 0.69
C MET A 16 2.73 -10.81 0.51
N ARG A 17 3.46 -10.16 -0.40
CA ARG A 17 4.89 -10.40 -0.66
C ARG A 17 5.63 -9.08 -0.83
N GLU A 18 6.90 -9.07 -0.43
CA GLU A 18 7.78 -7.95 -0.71
C GLU A 18 7.86 -7.69 -2.21
N GLY A 19 7.89 -6.41 -2.59
CA GLY A 19 7.86 -6.02 -3.98
C GLY A 19 6.48 -6.02 -4.63
N PHE A 20 5.40 -6.46 -3.97
CA PHE A 20 4.06 -6.25 -4.48
C PHE A 20 3.73 -4.76 -4.60
N THR A 21 2.81 -4.47 -5.50
CA THR A 21 2.29 -3.13 -5.72
C THR A 21 0.84 -3.10 -5.26
N LEU A 22 0.50 -2.08 -4.47
CA LEU A 22 -0.87 -1.84 -4.02
C LEU A 22 -1.39 -0.53 -4.58
N GLU A 23 -2.70 -0.43 -4.76
CA GLU A 23 -3.40 0.80 -5.10
C GLU A 23 -4.26 1.22 -3.90
N ALA A 24 -4.13 2.49 -3.49
CA ALA A 24 -4.87 3.04 -2.36
C ALA A 24 -6.09 3.82 -2.86
N HIS A 25 -7.23 3.61 -2.20
CA HIS A 25 -8.51 4.18 -2.57
C HIS A 25 -9.26 4.77 -1.36
N ARG A 26 -10.00 5.86 -1.57
CA ARG A 26 -10.98 6.40 -0.61
C ARG A 26 -12.23 6.82 -1.35
N ASP A 27 -13.40 6.41 -0.87
CA ASP A 27 -14.70 6.73 -1.47
C ASP A 27 -14.76 6.44 -2.99
N GLY A 28 -14.14 5.33 -3.39
CA GLY A 28 -14.03 4.91 -4.80
C GLY A 28 -12.96 5.65 -5.63
N GLN A 29 -12.30 6.67 -5.08
CA GLN A 29 -11.27 7.44 -5.77
C GLN A 29 -9.88 6.87 -5.54
N TYR A 30 -9.09 6.78 -6.61
CA TYR A 30 -7.68 6.41 -6.55
C TYR A 30 -6.82 7.53 -5.94
N LEU A 31 -6.05 7.20 -4.90
CA LEU A 31 -5.18 8.15 -4.18
C LEU A 31 -3.71 7.99 -4.53
N GLY A 32 -3.27 6.78 -4.89
CA GLY A 32 -1.88 6.52 -5.19
C GLY A 32 -1.50 5.05 -5.19
N ARG A 33 -0.21 4.82 -5.43
CA ARG A 33 0.39 3.50 -5.51
C ARG A 33 1.42 3.31 -4.41
N LEU A 34 1.46 2.11 -3.84
CA LEU A 34 2.40 1.72 -2.81
C LEU A 34 3.27 0.57 -3.29
N LYS A 35 4.53 0.53 -2.86
CA LYS A 35 5.44 -0.60 -3.07
C LYS A 35 5.71 -1.27 -1.73
N VAL A 36 5.34 -2.54 -1.58
CA VAL A 36 5.59 -3.31 -0.36
C VAL A 36 7.09 -3.49 -0.17
N LYS A 37 7.60 -3.11 1.02
CA LYS A 37 9.02 -3.16 1.38
C LYS A 37 9.33 -4.33 2.31
N THR A 38 8.49 -4.55 3.31
CA THR A 38 8.64 -5.65 4.27
C THR A 38 7.28 -6.26 4.60
N VAL A 39 7.25 -7.56 4.90
CA VAL A 39 6.01 -8.30 5.22
C VAL A 39 6.17 -9.13 6.50
N ALA A 40 5.32 -8.86 7.49
CA ALA A 40 5.08 -9.69 8.68
C ALA A 40 3.81 -10.55 8.47
N ASP A 41 3.46 -11.37 9.46
CA ASP A 41 2.36 -12.36 9.33
C ASP A 41 1.01 -11.69 9.05
N ASN A 42 0.67 -10.65 9.80
CA ASN A 42 -0.62 -9.95 9.75
C ASN A 42 -0.54 -8.50 9.24
N LYS A 43 0.64 -8.05 8.79
CA LYS A 43 0.84 -6.68 8.32
C LYS A 43 2.04 -6.56 7.40
N SER A 44 2.11 -5.44 6.68
CA SER A 44 3.27 -5.08 5.87
C SER A 44 3.57 -3.59 5.95
N VAL A 45 4.81 -3.22 5.60
CA VAL A 45 5.21 -1.82 5.42
C VAL A 45 5.37 -1.56 3.94
N ALA A 46 4.73 -0.50 3.45
CA ALA A 46 4.79 -0.10 2.06
C ALA A 46 5.25 1.35 1.91
N GLU A 47 6.00 1.59 0.85
CA GLU A 47 6.50 2.91 0.46
C GLU A 47 5.52 3.58 -0.51
N ILE A 48 5.15 4.82 -0.23
CA ILE A 48 4.33 5.64 -1.14
C ILE A 48 5.16 5.99 -2.38
N MET A 49 4.69 5.56 -3.54
CA MET A 49 5.30 5.92 -4.82
C MET A 49 4.81 7.31 -5.24
N THR A 50 5.53 8.36 -4.82
CA THR A 50 5.13 9.77 -4.99
C THR A 50 4.79 10.17 -6.43
N GLY A 51 5.42 9.55 -7.44
CA GLY A 51 5.10 9.78 -8.85
C GLY A 51 3.68 9.35 -9.28
N TYR A 52 3.02 8.51 -8.48
CA TYR A 52 1.66 8.04 -8.71
C TYR A 52 0.63 8.66 -7.76
N GLN A 53 1.06 9.54 -6.85
CA GLN A 53 0.20 10.10 -5.82
C GLN A 53 -0.74 11.16 -6.40
N LYS A 54 -2.03 11.03 -6.08
CA LYS A 54 -3.11 11.96 -6.45
C LYS A 54 -3.78 12.59 -5.21
N GLY A 55 -3.59 12.01 -4.03
CA GLY A 55 -4.06 12.55 -2.76
C GLY A 55 -3.24 12.04 -1.57
N TYR A 56 -3.52 12.60 -0.38
CA TYR A 56 -2.89 12.14 0.86
C TYR A 56 -3.46 10.79 1.29
N ILE A 57 -2.55 9.83 1.47
CA ILE A 57 -2.85 8.50 1.99
C ILE A 57 -2.78 8.57 3.52
N ARG A 58 -3.79 8.01 4.20
CA ARG A 58 -3.88 7.94 5.67
C ARG A 58 -4.53 6.63 6.12
N ALA A 59 -4.45 6.36 7.41
CA ALA A 59 -5.15 5.23 8.02
C ALA A 59 -6.65 5.27 7.69
N GLY A 60 -7.22 4.08 7.42
CA GLY A 60 -8.62 3.91 7.00
C GLY A 60 -8.83 3.91 5.47
N ASP A 61 -7.81 4.26 4.68
CA ASP A 61 -7.88 4.08 3.23
C ASP A 61 -7.86 2.60 2.85
N ARG A 62 -8.67 2.24 1.86
CA ARG A 62 -8.70 0.88 1.32
C ARG A 62 -7.46 0.68 0.46
N VAL A 63 -6.85 -0.50 0.55
CA VAL A 63 -5.80 -0.93 -0.37
C VAL A 63 -6.24 -2.20 -1.08
N ASP A 64 -5.91 -2.28 -2.37
CA ASP A 64 -6.15 -3.45 -3.19
C ASP A 64 -4.83 -3.88 -3.86
N SER A 65 -4.52 -5.18 -3.83
CA SER A 65 -3.45 -5.77 -4.63
C SER A 65 -4.01 -6.24 -5.96
N LYS A 66 -3.30 -6.00 -7.06
CA LYS A 66 -3.60 -6.76 -8.29
C LYS A 66 -3.10 -8.19 -8.10
N LEU A 67 -4.03 -9.15 -8.09
CA LEU A 67 -3.69 -10.55 -8.28
C LEU A 67 -3.13 -10.70 -9.69
N PHE A 68 -1.90 -11.21 -9.79
CA PHE A 68 -1.32 -11.69 -11.04
C PHE A 68 -1.51 -13.20 -11.10
#